data_AF-A0A093C5H1-F1
#
_entry.id   AF-A0A093C5H1-F1
#
_cell.length_a   1.000
_cell.length_b   1.000
_cell.length_c   1.000
_cell.angle_alpha   90.00
_cell.angle_beta   90.00
_cell.angle_gamma   90.00
#
_symmetry.space_group_name_H-M   'P 1'
#
loop_
_entity.id
_entity.type
_entity.pdbx_description
1 polymer ?
#
loop_
_entity_poly.entity_id
_entity_poly.type
_entity_poly.pdbx_seq_one_letter_code
_entity_poly.pdbx_strand_id
1 'polypeptide(L)'
;RMDGPLPYHKRHYIAIMAAARHQCSYLVGLHMGEFLQVGGNPAWLQGLHCAPQKLRNLNEINKLLAHRPWLITKEHIEALLKTGENSWSLAELVQALVLLTHYHSLASFVFGCGINPEEDQDGEHGCRPPSPPSDSSTACDDNMGGSGGKEAIQEVEVLMERMKLLQESQLEEEGVTQEEMATRFELEKTESLLVAPS
;
A
#
# COMPACT_ATOMS: atom_id res chain seq x y z
N ARG A 1 3.28 21.93 5.58
CA ARG A 1 3.49 20.97 6.68
C ARG A 1 2.55 21.37 7.82
N MET A 2 1.65 20.49 8.26
CA MET A 2 0.68 20.78 9.33
C MET A 2 1.16 20.18 10.65
N ASP A 3 1.09 20.98 11.72
CA ASP A 3 1.33 20.50 13.08
C ASP A 3 0.29 19.45 13.48
N GLY A 4 0.67 18.58 14.41
CA GLY A 4 -0.15 17.45 14.81
C GLY A 4 0.48 16.64 15.94
N PRO A 5 -0.21 15.61 16.44
CA PRO A 5 0.16 14.89 17.67
C PRO A 5 1.61 14.37 17.70
N LEU A 6 2.15 13.94 16.56
CA LEU A 6 3.50 13.42 16.44
C LEU A 6 4.49 14.46 15.85
N PRO A 7 5.72 14.55 16.36
CA PRO A 7 6.81 15.29 15.71
C PRO A 7 7.13 14.75 14.31
N TYR A 8 7.58 15.62 13.39
CA TYR A 8 7.85 15.27 11.98
C TYR A 8 8.80 14.07 11.82
N HIS A 9 9.93 14.05 12.54
CA HIS A 9 10.86 12.92 12.47
C HIS A 9 10.21 11.58 12.85
N LYS A 10 9.30 11.56 13.84
CA LYS A 10 8.58 10.32 14.19
C LYS A 10 7.62 9.90 13.08
N ARG A 11 6.97 10.85 12.40
CA ARG A 11 6.07 10.54 11.28
C ARG A 11 6.82 9.86 10.13
N HIS A 12 7.98 10.41 9.74
CA HIS A 12 8.81 9.80 8.70
C HIS A 12 9.36 8.44 9.13
N TYR A 13 9.76 8.27 10.39
CA TYR A 13 10.19 6.96 10.87
C TYR A 13 9.07 5.91 10.86
N ILE A 14 7.82 6.29 11.19
CA ILE A 14 6.64 5.42 11.07
C ILE A 14 6.39 5.05 9.61
N ALA A 15 6.57 6.00 8.67
CA ALA A 15 6.47 5.74 7.24
C ALA A 15 7.51 4.70 6.76
N ILE A 16 8.76 4.83 7.21
CA ILE A 16 9.82 3.83 6.95
C ILE A 16 9.39 2.46 7.48
N MET A 17 8.90 2.37 8.72
CA MET A 17 8.43 1.12 9.32
C MET A 17 7.29 0.48 8.51
N ALA A 18 6.37 1.29 7.98
CA ALA A 18 5.24 0.81 7.17
C ALA A 18 5.70 0.29 5.81
N ALA A 19 6.46 1.09 5.06
CA ALA A 19 6.96 0.73 3.73
C ALA A 19 7.87 -0.52 3.76
N ALA A 20 8.66 -0.67 4.82
CA ALA A 20 9.53 -1.83 5.01
C ALA A 20 8.76 -3.16 5.12
N ARG A 21 7.47 -3.15 5.49
CA ARG A 21 6.61 -4.37 5.53
C ARG A 21 6.46 -5.02 4.16
N HIS A 22 6.54 -4.22 3.10
CA HIS A 22 6.41 -4.66 1.71
C HIS A 22 7.73 -4.56 0.94
N GLN A 23 8.85 -4.32 1.63
CA GLN A 23 10.17 -4.13 1.02
C GLN A 23 10.17 -3.02 -0.06
N CYS A 24 9.35 -1.99 0.11
CA CYS A 24 9.25 -0.88 -0.83
C CYS A 24 10.44 0.07 -0.67
N SER A 25 11.54 -0.21 -1.38
CA SER A 25 12.80 0.56 -1.32
C SER A 25 12.60 2.03 -1.67
N TYR A 26 11.72 2.34 -2.63
CA TYR A 26 11.35 3.70 -3.01
C TYR A 26 10.88 4.54 -1.81
N LEU A 27 9.83 4.07 -1.12
CA LEU A 27 9.26 4.80 0.02
C LEU A 27 10.18 4.78 1.24
N VAL A 28 10.93 3.70 1.45
CA VAL A 28 11.95 3.61 2.50
C VAL A 28 13.02 4.69 2.27
N GLY A 29 13.59 4.77 1.06
CA GLY A 29 14.61 5.75 0.71
C GLY A 29 14.10 7.19 0.83
N LEU A 30 12.92 7.47 0.26
CA LEU A 30 12.26 8.78 0.35
C LEU A 30 12.12 9.24 1.81
N HIS A 31 11.59 8.38 2.68
CA HIS A 31 11.37 8.76 4.07
C HIS A 31 12.62 8.71 4.94
N MET A 32 13.66 7.95 4.57
CA MET A 32 14.98 8.08 5.19
C MET A 32 15.58 9.47 4.93
N GLY A 33 15.50 9.96 3.69
CA GLY A 33 15.95 11.31 3.32
C GLY A 33 15.19 12.39 4.10
N GLU A 34 13.86 12.36 4.06
CA GLU A 34 13.02 13.32 4.79
C GLU A 34 13.23 13.26 6.31
N PHE A 35 13.39 12.06 6.88
CA PHE A 35 13.67 11.86 8.30
C PHE A 35 14.93 12.60 8.75
N LEU A 36 16.03 12.45 7.98
CA LEU A 36 17.29 13.13 8.25
C LEU A 36 17.16 14.65 8.06
N GLN A 37 16.46 15.09 7.01
CA GLN A 37 16.26 16.51 6.71
C GLN A 37 15.53 17.26 7.83
N VAL A 38 14.58 16.60 8.53
CA VAL A 38 13.88 17.19 9.69
C VAL A 38 14.58 16.97 11.03
N GLY A 39 15.86 16.57 11.02
CA GLY A 39 16.69 16.40 12.22
C GLY A 39 16.45 15.10 12.99
N GLY A 40 15.97 14.05 12.32
CA GLY A 40 15.87 12.71 12.89
C GLY A 40 17.23 12.13 13.27
N ASN A 41 17.31 11.39 14.37
CA ASN A 41 18.56 10.78 14.82
C ASN A 41 19.00 9.65 13.86
N PRO A 42 20.15 9.76 13.18
CA PRO A 42 20.62 8.77 12.22
C PRO A 42 20.79 7.36 12.81
N ALA A 43 21.03 7.25 14.13
CA ALA A 43 21.18 5.96 14.80
C ALA A 43 19.92 5.08 14.66
N TRP A 44 18.73 5.68 14.53
CA TRP A 44 17.48 4.90 14.37
C TRP A 44 17.45 4.14 13.04
N LEU A 45 18.17 4.62 12.02
CA LEU A 45 18.20 4.00 10.69
C LEU A 45 19.11 2.76 10.64
N GLN A 46 19.85 2.46 11.70
CA GLN A 46 20.66 1.23 11.81
C GLN A 46 19.79 -0.02 12.08
N GLY A 47 18.51 0.18 12.38
CA GLY A 47 17.52 -0.88 12.53
C GLY A 47 16.52 -0.58 13.65
N LEU A 48 15.41 -1.31 13.64
CA LEU A 48 14.31 -1.08 14.59
C LEU A 48 14.75 -1.15 16.06
N HIS A 49 15.76 -1.97 16.37
CA HIS A 49 16.31 -2.11 17.72
C HIS A 49 16.99 -0.83 18.23
N CYS A 50 17.43 0.07 17.35
CA CYS A 50 18.04 1.36 17.70
C CYS A 50 17.01 2.49 17.93
N ALA A 51 15.73 2.27 17.61
CA ALA A 51 14.68 3.26 17.81
C ALA A 51 14.12 3.25 19.26
N PRO A 52 13.51 4.36 19.72
CA PRO A 52 12.86 4.45 21.02
C PRO A 52 11.82 3.36 21.24
N GLN A 53 11.72 2.87 22.47
CA GLN A 53 10.79 1.79 22.83
C GLN A 53 9.35 2.11 22.43
N LYS A 54 8.89 3.36 22.58
CA LYS A 54 7.57 3.80 22.12
C LYS A 54 7.29 3.47 20.65
N LEU A 55 8.26 3.69 19.75
CA LEU A 55 8.13 3.35 18.32
C LEU A 55 8.27 1.85 18.08
N ARG A 56 9.15 1.16 18.80
CA ARG A 56 9.28 -0.31 18.71
C ARG A 56 7.99 -1.03 19.07
N ASN A 57 7.26 -0.54 20.07
CA ASN A 57 5.96 -1.10 20.48
C ASN A 57 4.93 -1.10 19.34
N LEU A 58 5.03 -0.17 18.38
CA LEU A 58 4.12 -0.06 17.23
C LEU A 58 4.32 -1.20 16.20
N ASN A 59 5.41 -1.97 16.30
CA ASN A 59 5.77 -2.95 15.28
C ASN A 59 4.77 -4.10 15.13
N GLU A 60 4.14 -4.54 16.22
CA GLU A 60 3.17 -5.64 16.16
C GLU A 60 1.91 -5.21 15.41
N ILE A 61 1.33 -4.06 15.72
CA ILE A 61 0.16 -3.58 14.99
C ILE A 61 0.49 -3.22 13.53
N ASN A 62 1.69 -2.69 13.25
CA ASN A 62 2.18 -2.47 11.89
C ASN A 62 2.20 -3.77 11.08
N LYS A 63 2.71 -4.86 11.66
CA LYS A 63 2.69 -6.20 11.05
C LYS A 63 1.29 -6.68 10.73
N LEU A 64 0.37 -6.53 11.67
CA LEU A 64 -1.01 -7.00 11.49
C LEU A 64 -1.74 -6.18 10.43
N LEU A 65 -1.65 -4.86 10.49
CA LEU A 65 -2.25 -3.96 9.49
C LEU A 65 -1.80 -4.29 8.06
N ALA A 66 -0.50 -4.55 7.86
CA ALA A 66 0.07 -4.77 6.54
C ALA A 66 -0.37 -6.10 5.86
N HIS A 67 -0.74 -7.11 6.65
CA HIS A 67 -0.88 -8.47 6.12
C HIS A 67 -2.15 -9.19 6.55
N ARG A 68 -2.62 -9.00 7.78
CA ARG A 68 -3.79 -9.68 8.36
C ARG A 68 -4.52 -8.76 9.34
N PRO A 69 -5.12 -7.65 8.86
CA PRO A 69 -5.72 -6.64 9.73
C PRO A 69 -6.86 -7.18 10.60
N TRP A 70 -7.55 -8.24 10.16
CA TRP A 70 -8.61 -8.92 10.93
C TRP A 70 -8.12 -9.61 12.22
N LEU A 71 -6.81 -9.77 12.41
CA LEU A 71 -6.23 -10.31 13.65
C LEU A 71 -6.01 -9.25 14.74
N ILE A 72 -6.26 -7.97 14.45
CA ILE A 72 -6.14 -6.91 15.44
C ILE A 72 -7.27 -7.04 16.46
N THR A 73 -6.89 -7.03 17.73
CA THR A 73 -7.80 -7.14 18.88
C THR A 73 -7.64 -5.94 19.80
N LYS A 74 -8.57 -5.76 20.75
CA LYS A 74 -8.50 -4.68 21.75
C LYS A 74 -7.20 -4.73 22.57
N GLU A 75 -6.65 -5.91 22.83
CA GLU A 75 -5.43 -6.11 23.61
C GLU A 75 -4.21 -5.44 22.93
N HIS A 76 -4.18 -5.42 21.60
CA HIS A 76 -3.14 -4.72 20.84
C HIS A 76 -3.22 -3.20 21.04
N ILE A 77 -4.43 -2.64 21.10
CA ILE A 77 -4.67 -1.21 21.34
C ILE A 77 -4.35 -0.87 22.80
N GLU A 78 -4.83 -1.67 23.75
CA GLU A 78 -4.55 -1.52 25.17
C GLU A 78 -3.05 -1.56 25.45
N ALA A 79 -2.29 -2.47 24.82
CA ALA A 79 -0.85 -2.57 24.98
C ALA A 79 -0.09 -1.27 24.60
N LEU A 80 -0.61 -0.51 23.62
CA LEU A 80 -0.03 0.76 23.18
C LEU A 80 -0.45 1.94 24.06
N LEU A 81 -1.68 1.89 24.60
CA LEU A 81 -2.25 2.93 25.47
C LEU A 81 -1.90 2.77 26.96
N LYS A 82 -1.31 1.63 27.36
CA LYS A 82 -0.90 1.37 28.75
C LYS A 82 -0.05 2.51 29.32
N THR A 83 -0.46 3.02 30.47
CA THR A 83 0.24 4.10 31.19
C THR A 83 1.68 3.70 31.52
N GLY A 84 2.64 4.52 31.12
CA GLY A 84 4.06 4.31 31.36
C GLY A 84 4.91 5.29 30.55
N GLU A 85 6.22 5.23 30.70
CA GLU A 85 7.18 6.13 30.04
C GLU A 85 7.10 6.11 28.50
N ASN A 86 6.65 4.97 27.93
CA ASN A 86 6.57 4.75 26.49
C ASN A 86 5.14 4.64 25.96
N SER A 87 4.16 5.20 26.70
CA SER A 87 2.74 5.15 26.33
C SER A 87 2.43 6.00 25.10
N TRP A 88 1.46 5.56 24.31
CA TRP A 88 0.83 6.35 23.27
C TRP A 88 -0.40 7.05 23.82
N SER A 89 -0.59 8.33 23.48
CA SER A 89 -1.92 8.93 23.58
C SER A 89 -2.81 8.45 22.44
N LEU A 90 -4.13 8.53 22.62
CA LEU A 90 -5.08 8.15 21.56
C LEU A 90 -4.87 8.98 20.29
N ALA A 91 -4.60 10.28 20.41
CA ALA A 91 -4.37 11.17 19.27
C ALA A 91 -3.10 10.79 18.49
N GLU A 92 -1.99 10.51 19.19
CA GLU A 92 -0.77 10.02 18.55
C GLU A 92 -0.98 8.66 17.89
N LEU A 93 -1.69 7.74 18.55
CA LEU A 93 -1.94 6.40 18.03
C LEU A 93 -2.78 6.45 16.76
N VAL A 94 -3.89 7.20 16.75
CA VAL A 94 -4.72 7.37 15.55
C VAL A 94 -3.90 7.94 14.40
N GLN A 95 -3.07 8.96 14.64
CA GLN A 95 -2.20 9.50 13.61
C GLN A 95 -1.19 8.46 13.10
N ALA A 96 -0.59 7.67 14.00
CA ALA A 96 0.33 6.60 13.61
C ALA A 96 -0.36 5.52 12.77
N LEU A 97 -1.57 5.09 13.13
CA LEU A 97 -2.34 4.10 12.38
C LEU A 97 -2.68 4.60 10.97
N VAL A 98 -3.06 5.87 10.83
CA VAL A 98 -3.29 6.50 9.52
C VAL A 98 -2.02 6.52 8.68
N LEU A 99 -0.87 6.86 9.26
CA LEU A 99 0.41 6.83 8.55
C LEU A 99 0.77 5.39 8.10
N LEU A 100 0.61 4.40 8.99
CA LEU A 100 0.90 3.01 8.68
C LEU A 100 0.06 2.53 7.48
N THR A 101 -1.26 2.66 7.55
CA THR A 101 -2.15 2.19 6.47
C THR A 101 -1.97 2.98 5.19
N HIS A 102 -1.72 4.29 5.27
CA HIS A 102 -1.40 5.12 4.10
C HIS A 102 -0.17 4.60 3.36
N TYR A 103 0.92 4.29 4.07
CA TYR A 103 2.15 3.84 3.43
C TYR A 103 2.13 2.35 3.06
N HIS A 104 1.26 1.53 3.66
CA HIS A 104 0.96 0.19 3.15
C HIS A 104 0.26 0.28 1.79
N SER A 105 -0.80 1.08 1.66
CA SER A 105 -1.52 1.23 0.39
C SER A 105 -0.67 1.92 -0.67
N LEU A 106 0.15 2.91 -0.29
CA LEU A 106 1.07 3.57 -1.21
C LEU A 106 2.17 2.64 -1.70
N ALA A 107 2.62 1.66 -0.89
CA ALA A 107 3.56 0.65 -1.36
C ALA A 107 2.94 -0.22 -2.47
N SER A 108 1.68 -0.65 -2.31
CA SER A 108 0.96 -1.37 -3.37
C SER A 108 0.80 -0.52 -4.64
N PHE A 109 0.57 0.78 -4.49
CA PHE A 109 0.51 1.71 -5.63
C PHE A 109 1.86 1.83 -6.34
N VAL A 110 2.96 1.99 -5.59
CA VAL A 110 4.32 2.04 -6.14
C VAL A 110 4.63 0.80 -6.98
N PHE A 111 4.33 -0.39 -6.46
CA PHE A 111 4.53 -1.63 -7.19
C PHE A 111 3.56 -1.78 -8.38
N GLY A 112 2.28 -1.48 -8.18
CA GLY A 112 1.26 -1.61 -9.23
C GLY A 112 1.45 -0.64 -10.40
N CYS A 113 2.08 0.51 -10.16
CA CYS A 113 2.40 1.50 -11.19
C CYS A 113 3.84 1.41 -11.71
N GLY A 114 4.69 0.55 -11.14
CA GLY A 114 6.09 0.43 -11.55
C GLY A 114 6.93 1.69 -11.27
N ILE A 115 6.68 2.38 -10.16
CA ILE A 115 7.43 3.59 -9.78
C ILE A 115 8.84 3.19 -9.33
N ASN A 116 9.84 3.65 -10.07
CA ASN A 116 11.25 3.41 -9.76
C ASN A 116 11.85 4.57 -8.94
N PRO A 117 12.83 4.30 -8.06
CA PRO A 117 13.61 5.36 -7.43
C PRO A 117 14.31 6.21 -8.49
N GLU A 118 14.29 7.52 -8.31
CA GLU A 118 15.07 8.42 -9.17
C GLU A 118 16.55 8.09 -8.95
N GLU A 119 17.19 7.51 -9.95
CA GLU A 119 18.64 7.35 -9.97
C GLU A 119 19.24 8.75 -10.07
N ASP A 120 20.10 9.12 -9.12
CA ASP A 120 20.81 10.40 -9.12
C ASP A 120 21.60 10.55 -10.44
N GLN A 121 21.02 11.24 -11.42
CA GLN A 121 21.75 11.70 -12.60
C GLN A 121 22.64 12.88 -12.18
N ASP A 122 23.91 12.57 -11.95
CA ASP A 122 24.98 13.57 -11.97
C ASP A 122 25.01 14.25 -13.37
N GLY A 123 24.52 15.49 -13.46
CA GLY A 123 24.90 16.44 -14.52
C GLY A 123 23.79 16.95 -15.47
N GLU A 124 23.54 18.25 -15.38
CA GLU A 124 23.02 19.18 -16.41
C GLU A 124 21.51 19.25 -16.77
N HIS A 125 20.89 20.33 -16.28
CA HIS A 125 19.86 21.21 -16.90
C HIS A 125 18.78 20.63 -17.83
N GLY A 126 17.50 20.71 -17.43
CA GLY A 126 16.36 20.78 -18.37
C GLY A 126 14.95 20.57 -17.82
N CYS A 127 14.05 21.49 -18.15
CA CYS A 127 12.60 21.61 -17.89
C CYS A 127 11.69 20.34 -17.91
N ARG A 128 10.74 20.30 -16.93
CA ARG A 128 9.28 19.91 -16.92
C ARG A 128 8.80 18.59 -17.61
N PRO A 129 7.74 17.92 -17.08
CA PRO A 129 7.41 16.53 -17.41
C PRO A 129 6.51 16.37 -18.64
N PRO A 130 6.47 15.16 -19.20
CA PRO A 130 5.23 14.39 -19.23
C PRO A 130 5.40 12.98 -18.61
N SER A 131 4.26 12.40 -18.25
CA SER A 131 4.03 11.04 -17.77
C SER A 131 4.78 9.95 -18.57
N PRO A 132 4.99 8.76 -17.98
CA PRO A 132 6.06 7.84 -18.39
C PRO A 132 5.72 7.13 -19.71
N PRO A 133 6.70 6.81 -20.57
CA PRO A 133 6.76 5.46 -21.08
C PRO A 133 7.30 4.61 -19.92
N SER A 134 6.41 3.84 -19.30
CA SER A 134 6.83 2.74 -18.44
C SER A 134 7.71 1.81 -19.29
N ASP A 135 8.92 1.51 -18.83
CA ASP A 135 9.83 0.53 -19.45
C ASP A 135 9.32 -0.93 -19.35
N SER A 136 7.99 -1.12 -19.36
CA SER A 136 7.31 -2.38 -19.62
C SER A 136 6.62 -2.44 -20.98
N SER A 137 6.74 -1.42 -21.83
CA SER A 137 6.28 -1.52 -23.22
C SER A 137 7.03 -0.59 -24.18
N THR A 138 8.14 -1.04 -24.77
CA THR A 138 8.37 -1.14 -26.23
C THR A 138 9.85 -1.44 -26.56
N ALA A 139 10.14 -2.72 -26.74
CA ALA A 139 11.12 -3.18 -27.72
C ALA A 139 10.50 -4.38 -28.44
N CYS A 140 9.36 -4.17 -29.10
CA CYS A 140 8.98 -5.07 -30.18
C CYS A 140 9.78 -4.63 -31.39
N ASP A 141 10.89 -5.32 -31.63
CA ASP A 141 11.37 -5.50 -33.00
C ASP A 141 10.17 -5.92 -33.84
N ASP A 142 9.94 -5.17 -34.92
CA ASP A 142 8.98 -5.48 -35.95
C ASP A 142 9.10 -6.95 -36.35
N ASN A 143 7.94 -7.58 -36.56
CA ASN A 143 7.71 -8.87 -37.23
C ASN A 143 7.30 -10.06 -36.33
N MET A 144 6.06 -10.06 -35.82
CA MET A 144 5.09 -11.19 -35.91
C MET A 144 3.77 -10.88 -35.17
N GLY A 145 2.65 -10.89 -35.91
CA GLY A 145 1.32 -11.29 -35.41
C GLY A 145 0.41 -10.22 -34.78
N GLY A 146 -0.42 -9.57 -35.59
CA GLY A 146 -1.55 -8.73 -35.15
C GLY A 146 -2.73 -9.49 -34.50
N SER A 147 -2.46 -10.55 -33.72
CA SER A 147 -3.47 -11.37 -33.02
C SER A 147 -3.82 -10.81 -31.64
N GLY A 148 -2.81 -10.44 -30.84
CA GLY A 148 -3.02 -10.01 -29.45
C GLY A 148 -3.84 -8.73 -29.28
N GLY A 149 -3.74 -7.79 -30.22
CA GLY A 149 -4.55 -6.57 -30.20
C GLY A 149 -6.04 -6.80 -30.50
N LYS A 150 -6.36 -7.82 -31.32
CA LYS A 150 -7.75 -8.17 -31.63
C LYS A 150 -8.40 -8.97 -30.50
N GLU A 151 -7.64 -9.86 -29.86
CA GLU A 151 -8.07 -10.62 -28.68
C GLU A 151 -8.39 -9.69 -27.49
N ALA A 152 -7.52 -8.72 -27.19
CA ALA A 152 -7.76 -7.75 -26.13
C ALA A 152 -9.01 -6.88 -26.37
N ILE A 153 -9.28 -6.48 -27.63
CA ILE A 153 -10.49 -5.74 -27.99
C ILE A 153 -11.74 -6.62 -27.77
N GLN A 154 -11.67 -7.89 -28.16
CA GLN A 154 -12.77 -8.84 -27.97
C GLN A 154 -13.06 -9.11 -26.48
N GLU A 155 -12.04 -9.22 -25.63
CA GLU A 155 -12.21 -9.38 -24.18
C GLU A 155 -12.91 -8.17 -23.54
N VAL A 156 -12.59 -6.95 -23.98
CA VAL A 156 -13.25 -5.72 -23.52
C VAL A 156 -14.72 -5.70 -23.95
N GLU A 157 -15.03 -6.11 -25.18
CA GLU A 157 -16.41 -6.21 -25.66
C GLU A 157 -17.24 -7.20 -24.82
N VAL A 158 -16.69 -8.38 -24.53
CA VAL A 158 -17.32 -9.39 -23.65
C VAL A 158 -17.57 -8.83 -22.24
N LEU A 159 -16.62 -8.08 -21.68
CA LEU A 159 -16.79 -7.41 -20.40
C LEU A 159 -17.94 -6.39 -20.44
N MET A 160 -18.02 -5.59 -21.50
CA MET A 160 -19.09 -4.59 -21.66
C MET A 160 -20.48 -5.22 -21.78
N GLU A 161 -20.61 -6.32 -22.54
CA GLU A 161 -21.85 -7.07 -22.64
C GLU A 161 -22.28 -7.63 -21.28
N ARG A 162 -21.34 -8.19 -20.51
CA ARG A 162 -21.62 -8.71 -19.16
C ARG A 162 -22.03 -7.60 -18.19
N MET A 163 -21.39 -6.44 -18.24
CA MET A 163 -21.76 -5.28 -17.42
C MET A 163 -23.16 -4.78 -17.73
N LYS A 164 -23.56 -4.77 -19.01
CA LYS A 164 -24.91 -4.40 -19.43
C LYS A 164 -25.96 -5.38 -18.90
N LEU A 165 -25.71 -6.68 -19.01
CA LEU A 165 -26.61 -7.72 -18.49
C LEU A 165 -26.82 -7.59 -16.98
N LEU A 166 -25.76 -7.29 -16.21
CA LEU A 166 -25.86 -7.07 -14.76
C LEU A 166 -26.67 -5.82 -14.38
N GLN A 167 -26.74 -4.81 -15.26
CA GLN A 167 -27.59 -3.63 -15.05
C GLN A 167 -29.05 -3.94 -15.34
N GLU A 168 -29.33 -4.70 -16.40
CA GLU A 168 -30.68 -5.12 -16.79
C GLU A 168 -31.29 -6.09 -15.75
N SER A 169 -30.52 -7.07 -15.27
CA SER A 169 -30.96 -8.03 -14.25
C SER A 169 -31.16 -7.44 -12.86
N GLN A 170 -30.64 -6.23 -12.58
CA GLN A 170 -30.95 -5.51 -11.33
C GLN A 170 -32.30 -4.77 -11.40
N LEU A 171 -32.78 -4.48 -12.61
CA LEU A 171 -34.07 -3.86 -12.85
C LEU A 171 -35.21 -4.88 -12.87
N GLU A 172 -34.89 -6.12 -13.28
CA GLU A 172 -35.77 -7.28 -13.20
C GLU A 172 -35.60 -7.93 -11.82
N GLU A 173 -36.57 -7.74 -10.93
CA GLU A 173 -36.51 -8.03 -9.48
C GLU A 173 -36.45 -9.54 -9.11
N GLU A 174 -35.64 -10.36 -9.79
CA GLU A 174 -35.30 -11.72 -9.37
C GLU A 174 -34.26 -11.65 -8.24
N GLY A 175 -34.75 -11.42 -7.01
CA GLY A 175 -33.92 -11.32 -5.83
C GLY A 175 -33.19 -12.62 -5.52
N VAL A 176 -31.87 -12.67 -5.78
CA VAL A 176 -30.95 -13.66 -5.21
C VAL A 176 -31.19 -13.75 -3.70
N THR A 177 -31.36 -14.95 -3.16
CA THR A 177 -31.66 -15.11 -1.73
C THR A 177 -30.47 -14.68 -0.85
N GLN A 178 -30.74 -14.26 0.39
CA GLN A 178 -29.67 -13.89 1.33
C GLN A 178 -28.69 -15.04 1.61
N GLU A 179 -29.20 -16.28 1.65
CA GLU A 179 -28.39 -17.49 1.81
C GLU A 179 -27.47 -17.72 0.60
N GLU A 180 -27.98 -17.50 -0.60
CA GLU A 180 -27.19 -17.59 -1.82
C GLU A 180 -26.11 -16.50 -1.89
N MET A 181 -26.43 -15.25 -1.49
CA MET A 181 -25.44 -14.17 -1.41
C MET A 181 -24.31 -14.49 -0.42
N ALA A 182 -24.62 -15.06 0.75
CA ALA A 182 -23.61 -15.45 1.73
C ALA A 182 -22.72 -16.59 1.21
N THR A 183 -23.31 -17.54 0.49
CA THR A 183 -22.58 -18.65 -0.14
C THR A 183 -21.60 -18.13 -1.20
N ARG A 184 -22.04 -17.20 -2.05
CA ARG A 184 -21.18 -16.55 -3.06
C ARG A 184 -20.00 -15.81 -2.43
N PHE A 185 -20.23 -15.13 -1.30
CA PHE A 185 -19.16 -14.44 -0.57
C PHE A 185 -18.09 -15.39 -0.02
N GLU A 186 -18.48 -16.50 0.62
CA GLU A 186 -17.50 -17.45 1.15
C GLU A 186 -16.75 -18.20 0.04
N LEU A 187 -17.41 -18.46 -1.11
CA LEU A 187 -16.76 -19.02 -2.29
C LEU A 187 -15.60 -18.12 -2.77
N GLU A 188 -15.89 -16.84 -3.05
CA GLU A 188 -14.91 -15.87 -3.57
C GLU A 188 -13.72 -15.70 -2.61
N LYS A 189 -14.00 -15.65 -1.31
CA LYS A 189 -12.98 -15.55 -0.26
C LYS A 189 -12.02 -16.75 -0.27
N THR A 190 -12.50 -17.96 -0.59
CA THR A 190 -11.63 -19.15 -0.70
C THR A 190 -10.86 -19.22 -2.00
N GLU A 191 -11.44 -18.76 -3.11
CA GLU A 191 -10.79 -18.74 -4.43
C GLU A 191 -9.63 -17.74 -4.48
N SER A 192 -9.80 -16.57 -3.87
CA SER A 192 -8.76 -15.53 -3.73
C SER A 192 -7.51 -15.99 -2.95
N LEU A 193 -7.58 -17.07 -2.15
CA LEU A 193 -6.43 -17.63 -1.43
C LEU A 193 -5.54 -18.54 -2.29
N LEU A 194 -6.00 -18.94 -3.49
CA LEU A 194 -5.30 -19.90 -4.37
C LEU A 194 -4.47 -19.24 -5.48
N VAL A 195 -4.45 -17.90 -5.56
CA VAL A 195 -3.54 -17.18 -6.46
C VAL A 195 -2.12 -17.38 -5.94
N ALA A 196 -1.40 -18.33 -6.55
CA ALA A 196 -0.01 -18.61 -6.24
C ALA A 196 0.86 -17.36 -6.45
N PRO A 197 1.89 -17.14 -5.61
CA PRO A 197 2.84 -16.07 -5.85
C PRO A 197 3.55 -16.32 -7.18
N SER A 198 3.50 -15.34 -8.07
CA SER A 198 4.32 -15.26 -9.30
C SER A 198 5.81 -15.18 -8.98
#